data_AF-A0A7J4PRP0-F1
#
_entry.id   AF-A0A7J4PRP0-F1
#
_cell.length_a   1.000
_cell.length_b   1.000
_cell.length_c   1.000
_cell.angle_alpha   90.00
_cell.angle_beta   90.00
_cell.angle_gamma   90.00
#
_symmetry.space_group_name_H-M   'P 1'
#
loop_
_entity.id
_entity.type
_entity.pdbx_description
1 polymer ?
#
loop_
_entity_poly.entity_id
_entity_poly.type
_entity_poly.pdbx_seq_one_letter_code
_entity_poly.pdbx_strand_id
1 'polypeptide(L)' 'MIRIKCVNPNCTAPDGKFLWDERAHVEGGGGLAEPGEEGAVSFVAECPYCGKENKIWLKKVKEEDVVTRMWGL' A
#
# COMPACT_ATOMS: atom_id res chain seq x y z
N MET A 1 3.81 -2.59 -7.05
CA MET A 1 4.42 -3.37 -5.94
C MET A 1 5.04 -2.43 -4.91
N ILE A 2 4.61 -2.53 -3.65
CA ILE A 2 5.03 -1.68 -2.52
C ILE A 2 5.97 -2.48 -1.63
N ARG A 3 6.99 -1.82 -1.06
CA ARG A 3 7.92 -2.44 -0.10
C ARG A 3 7.53 -2.05 1.33
N ILE A 4 7.11 -3.03 2.12
CA ILE A 4 6.58 -2.85 3.47
C ILE A 4 7.60 -3.32 4.50
N LYS A 5 7.85 -2.53 5.53
CA LYS A 5 8.64 -2.95 6.70
C LYS A 5 7.77 -3.79 7.63
N CYS A 6 8.22 -5.00 7.94
CA CYS A 6 7.51 -5.87 8.87
C CYS A 6 7.67 -5.36 10.31
N VAL A 7 6.58 -5.36 11.09
CA VAL A 7 6.58 -4.97 12.50
C VAL A 7 7.18 -6.03 13.42
N ASN A 8 7.36 -7.27 12.91
CA ASN A 8 8.03 -8.32 13.67
C ASN A 8 9.54 -8.04 13.72
N PRO A 9 10.13 -7.77 14.90
CA PRO A 9 11.58 -7.54 15.00
C PRO A 9 12.41 -8.78 14.65
N ASN A 10 11.80 -9.97 14.73
CA ASN A 10 12.44 -11.25 14.38
C ASN A 10 12.10 -11.71 12.96
N CYS A 11 11.65 -10.79 12.09
CA CYS A 11 11.31 -11.12 10.72
C CYS A 11 12.55 -11.64 9.96
N THR A 12 12.39 -12.75 9.24
CA THR A 12 13.44 -13.37 8.40
C THR A 12 13.52 -12.77 7.00
N ALA A 13 12.67 -11.79 6.68
CA ALA A 13 12.70 -11.10 5.41
C ALA A 13 14.01 -10.30 5.25
N PRO A 14 14.58 -10.22 4.03
CA PRO A 14 15.72 -9.34 3.75
C PRO A 14 15.43 -7.90 4.17
N ASP A 15 16.31 -7.31 4.99
CA ASP A 15 16.17 -5.97 5.59
C ASP A 15 14.90 -5.78 6.45
N GLY A 16 14.27 -6.87 6.89
CA GLY A 16 12.99 -6.84 7.59
C GLY A 16 11.83 -6.32 6.72
N LYS A 17 11.96 -6.39 5.39
CA LYS A 17 10.98 -5.85 4.45
C LYS A 17 10.46 -6.93 3.51
N PHE A 18 9.17 -6.87 3.17
CA PHE A 18 8.55 -7.72 2.17
C PHE A 18 7.89 -6.90 1.07
N LEU A 19 7.68 -7.54 -0.08
CA LEU A 19 6.99 -6.95 -1.21
C LEU A 19 5.52 -7.33 -1.15
N TRP A 20 4.65 -6.36 -1.44
CA TRP A 20 3.22 -6.55 -1.52
C TRP A 20 2.69 -5.96 -2.83
N ASP A 21 1.81 -6.70 -3.51
CA ASP A 21 1.22 -6.27 -4.77
C ASP A 21 -0.27 -5.98 -4.58
N GLU A 22 -0.59 -4.74 -4.24
CA GLU A 22 -1.96 -4.25 -4.25
C GLU A 22 -2.20 -3.42 -5.51
N ARG A 23 -2.47 -4.11 -6.61
CA ARG A 23 -2.66 -3.51 -7.94
C ARG A 23 -3.68 -2.37 -7.93
N ALA A 24 -4.81 -2.57 -7.25
CA ALA A 24 -5.90 -1.59 -7.17
C ALA A 24 -5.52 -0.26 -6.49
N HIS A 25 -4.45 -0.21 -5.68
CA HIS A 25 -4.03 1.03 -5.01
C HIS A 25 -2.73 1.60 -5.60
N VAL A 26 -1.89 0.75 -6.21
CA VAL A 26 -0.66 1.17 -6.91
C VAL A 26 -0.94 1.70 -8.32
N GLU A 27 -1.85 1.08 -9.08
CA GLU A 27 -2.13 1.48 -10.47
C GLU A 27 -2.83 2.84 -10.58
N GLY A 28 -3.50 3.28 -9.51
CA GLY A 28 -4.05 4.64 -9.40
C GLY A 28 -3.01 5.72 -9.11
N GLY A 29 -1.74 5.37 -8.85
CA GLY A 29 -0.71 6.31 -8.38
C GLY A 29 -0.75 6.57 -6.87
N GLY A 30 -1.39 5.69 -6.10
CA GLY A 30 -1.45 5.78 -4.63
C GLY A 30 -0.10 5.46 -3.98
N GLY A 31 0.17 6.11 -2.85
CA GLY A 31 1.38 5.93 -2.04
C GLY A 31 1.08 5.52 -0.61
N LEU A 32 2.12 5.14 0.14
CA LEU A 32 2.04 4.96 1.59
C LEU A 32 1.56 6.26 2.24
N ALA A 33 0.64 6.11 3.21
CA ALA A 33 0.09 7.19 3.99
C ALA A 33 0.46 7.05 5.46
N GLU A 34 0.35 8.14 6.21
CA GLU A 34 0.33 8.10 7.66
C GLU A 34 -1.10 7.87 8.21
N PRO A 35 -1.24 7.33 9.44
CA PRO A 35 -2.53 7.25 10.10
C PRO A 35 -3.13 8.66 10.29
N GLY A 36 -4.27 8.92 9.65
CA GLY A 36 -5.00 10.19 9.78
C GLY A 36 -4.83 11.16 8.60
N GLU A 37 -4.05 10.82 7.57
CA GLU A 37 -4.07 11.61 6.34
C GLU A 37 -5.44 11.54 5.64
N GLU A 38 -5.87 12.65 5.03
CA GLU A 38 -7.14 12.71 4.32
C GLU A 38 -7.15 11.72 3.14
N GLY A 39 -8.16 10.85 3.08
CA GLY A 39 -8.24 9.78 2.09
C GLY A 39 -7.33 8.57 2.35
N ALA A 40 -6.71 8.49 3.54
CA ALA A 40 -5.95 7.31 3.95
C ALA A 40 -6.90 6.15 4.28
N VAL A 41 -6.67 5.00 3.65
CA VAL A 41 -7.33 3.74 3.94
C VAL A 41 -6.32 2.78 4.57
N SER A 42 -6.77 2.02 5.59
CA SER A 42 -5.93 1.00 6.20
C SER A 42 -6.32 -0.39 5.73
N PHE A 43 -5.33 -1.24 5.46
CA PHE A 43 -5.52 -2.66 5.22
C PHE A 43 -4.46 -3.46 5.98
N VAL A 44 -4.63 -4.78 6.02
CA VAL A 44 -3.70 -5.70 6.69
C VAL A 44 -2.96 -6.51 5.64
N ALA A 45 -1.63 -6.42 5.65
CA ALA A 45 -0.74 -7.21 4.81
C ALA A 45 -0.04 -8.28 5.67
N GLU A 46 -0.21 -9.54 5.32
CA GLU A 46 0.53 -10.63 5.96
C GLU A 46 1.94 -10.71 5.37
N CYS A 47 2.96 -10.73 6.25
CA CYS A 47 4.34 -10.90 5.84
C CYS A 47 4.59 -12.37 5.42
N PRO A 48 4.97 -12.65 4.16
CA PRO A 48 5.13 -14.02 3.67
C PRO A 48 6.32 -14.77 4.30
N TYR A 49 7.21 -14.06 4.99
CA TYR A 49 8.39 -14.65 5.63
C TYR A 49 8.14 -15.14 7.05
N CYS A 50 7.19 -14.52 7.76
CA CYS A 50 6.96 -14.82 9.18
C CYS A 50 5.48 -14.93 9.58
N GLY A 51 4.55 -14.77 8.63
CA GLY A 51 3.10 -14.83 8.86
C GLY A 51 2.55 -13.68 9.71
N LYS A 52 3.36 -12.68 10.05
CA LYS A 52 2.92 -11.56 10.89
C LYS A 52 2.04 -10.62 10.07
N GLU A 53 0.88 -10.28 10.61
CA GLU A 53 0.01 -9.23 10.10
C GLU A 53 0.60 -7.83 10.32
N ASN A 54 0.60 -7.00 9.28
CA ASN A 54 1.10 -5.62 9.32
C ASN A 54 -0.02 -4.70 8.85
N LYS A 55 -0.42 -3.75 9.70
CA LYS A 55 -1.42 -2.73 9.33
C LYS A 55 -0.74 -1.63 8.53
N ILE A 56 -1.18 -1.43 7.29
CA ILE A 56 -0.61 -0.49 6.33
C ILE A 56 -1.66 0.54 5.97
N TRP A 57 -1.22 1.77 5.77
CA TRP A 57 -2.05 2.90 5.37
C TRP A 57 -1.64 3.33 3.96
N LEU A 58 -2.62 3.53 3.08
CA LEU A 58 -2.42 3.99 1.71
C LEU A 58 -3.33 5.17 1.42
N LYS A 59 -2.86 6.11 0.59
CA LYS A 59 -3.73 7.16 0.04
C LYS A 59 -4.50 6.57 -1.14
N LYS A 60 -5.82 6.53 -1.05
CA LYS A 60 -6.66 6.20 -2.21
C LYS A 60 -6.60 7.38 -3.18
N VAL A 61 -6.27 7.13 -4.44
CA VAL A 61 -6.47 8.15 -5.48
C VAL A 61 -7.96 8.18 -5.76
N LYS A 62 -8.58 9.36 -5.62
CA LYS A 62 -9.99 9.55 -5.92
C LYS A 62 -10.21 9.10 -7.37
N GLU A 63 -11.18 8.22 -7.56
CA GLU A 63 -11.57 7.69 -8.88
C GLU A 63 -11.93 8.83 -9.87
N GLU A 64 -12.28 10.00 -9.35
CA GLU A 64 -12.59 11.22 -10.11
C GLU A 64 -11.41 11.79 -10.91
N ASP A 65 -10.14 11.52 -10.53
CA ASP A 65 -8.97 11.98 -11.30
C ASP A 65 -8.66 11.10 -12.53
N VAL A 66 -9.21 9.88 -12.60
CA VAL A 66 -8.96 8.94 -13.72
C VAL A 66 -9.91 9.22 -14.90
N VAL A 67 -11.08 9.81 -14.65
CA VAL A 67 -12.10 10.04 -15.70
C VAL A 67 -11.84 11.30 -16.54
N THR A 68 -10.93 12.19 -16.13
CA THR A 68 -10.72 13.48 -16.83
C THR A 68 -9.67 13.42 -17.97
N ARG A 69 -9.10 12.26 -18.30
CA ARG A 69 -8.13 12.12 -19.42
C ARG A 69 -8.58 11.26 -20.59
N MET A 70 -9.84 10.84 -20.67
CA MET A 70 -10.34 10.05 -21.81
C MET A 70 -11.39 10.73 -22.70
N TRP A 71 -11.61 12.03 -22.55
CA TRP A 71 -12.40 12.82 -23.52
C TRP A 71 -11.68 14.12 -23.84
N GLY A 72 -10.81 14.08 -24.85
CA GLY A 72 -10.06 15.24 -25.30
C GLY A 72 -9.22 14.97 -26.53
N LEU A 73 -9.88 15.05 -27.69
CA LEU A 73 -9.39 15.05 -29.09
C LEU A 73 -9.56 13.74 -29.87
#